data_AF-A0A0M2UQQ3-F1
#
_entry.id   AF-A0A0M2UQQ3-F1
#
_cell.length_a   1.000
_cell.length_b   1.000
_cell.length_c   1.000
_cell.angle_alpha   90.00
_cell.angle_beta   90.00
_cell.angle_gamma   90.00
#
_symmetry.space_group_name_H-M   'P 1'
#
loop_
_entity.id
_entity.type
_entity.pdbx_description
1 polymer ?
#
loop_
_entity_poly.entity_id
_entity_poly.type
_entity_poly.pdbx_seq_one_letter_code
_entity_poly.pdbx_strand_id
1 'polypeptide(L)'
;MITDTEIRLKGLKILTEFLGDVEAERFISLIQREPFDYTKWRQGLDEDLSIEEISKRAMAIRKKNSILVKYNFYKGVLASRQL
;
A
#
# COMPACT_ATOMS: atom_id res chain seq x y z
N MET A 1 -13.81 -1.30 -6.67
CA MET A 1 -12.58 -0.49 -6.85
C MET A 1 -13.03 0.97 -6.85
N ILE A 2 -12.34 1.86 -6.14
CA ILE A 2 -12.68 3.29 -6.20
C ILE A 2 -12.39 3.79 -7.63
N THR A 3 -13.27 4.61 -8.18
CA THR A 3 -13.11 5.20 -9.51
C THR A 3 -12.14 6.38 -9.51
N ASP A 4 -11.59 6.69 -10.69
CA ASP A 4 -10.71 7.84 -10.88
C ASP A 4 -11.39 9.17 -10.50
N THR A 5 -12.71 9.25 -10.64
CA THR A 5 -13.48 10.43 -10.23
C THR A 5 -13.57 10.52 -8.71
N GLU A 6 -13.90 9.42 -8.04
CA GLU A 6 -14.00 9.37 -6.58
C GLU A 6 -12.65 9.66 -5.91
N ILE A 7 -11.54 9.14 -6.44
CA ILE A 7 -10.21 9.40 -5.87
C ILE A 7 -9.79 10.87 -6.04
N ARG A 8 -10.13 11.51 -7.17
CA ARG A 8 -9.85 12.94 -7.40
C ARG A 8 -10.67 13.82 -6.48
N LEU A 9 -11.97 13.57 -6.33
CA LEU A 9 -12.84 14.33 -5.44
C LEU A 9 -12.37 14.23 -3.98
N LYS A 10 -11.99 13.03 -3.54
CA LYS A 10 -11.43 12.81 -2.20
C LYS A 10 -10.10 13.56 -2.03
N GLY A 11 -9.22 13.52 -3.03
CA GLY A 11 -7.94 14.23 -3.01
C GLY A 11 -8.11 15.74 -2.92
N LEU A 12 -9.01 16.32 -3.71
CA LEU A 12 -9.33 17.75 -3.66
C LEU A 12 -9.80 18.18 -2.27
N LYS A 13 -10.75 17.43 -1.70
CA LYS A 13 -11.26 17.71 -0.34
C LYS A 13 -10.15 17.73 0.71
N ILE A 14 -9.24 16.74 0.67
CA ILE A 14 -8.10 16.67 1.60
C ILE A 14 -7.18 17.87 1.39
N LEU A 15 -6.86 18.22 0.14
CA LEU A 15 -5.98 19.37 -0.13
C LEU A 15 -6.58 20.68 0.40
N THR A 16 -7.86 20.95 0.13
CA THR A 16 -8.53 22.17 0.61
C THR A 16 -8.66 22.20 2.13
N GLU A 17 -8.88 21.06 2.78
CA GLU A 17 -9.01 20.97 4.24
C GLU A 17 -7.69 21.30 4.97
N PHE A 18 -6.55 20.88 4.40
CA PHE A 18 -5.25 21.03 5.07
C PHE A 18 -4.44 22.24 4.58
N LEU A 19 -4.66 22.70 3.35
CA LEU A 19 -3.90 23.81 2.75
C LEU A 19 -4.72 25.09 2.62
N GLY A 20 -6.05 25.00 2.57
CA GLY A 20 -6.91 26.10 2.13
C GLY A 20 -7.07 26.14 0.60
N ASP A 21 -8.07 26.87 0.12
CA ASP A 21 -8.49 26.85 -1.29
C ASP A 21 -7.39 27.36 -2.23
N VAL A 22 -6.74 28.48 -1.88
CA VAL A 22 -5.73 29.13 -2.72
C VAL A 22 -4.46 28.27 -2.85
N GLU A 23 -3.96 27.75 -1.74
CA GLU A 23 -2.77 26.90 -1.70
C GLU A 23 -3.02 25.53 -2.35
N ALA A 24 -4.24 24.98 -2.22
CA ALA A 24 -4.62 23.73 -2.89
C ALA A 24 -4.61 23.90 -4.43
N GLU A 25 -5.17 24.98 -4.96
CA GLU A 25 -5.13 25.26 -6.40
C GLU A 25 -3.69 25.47 -6.91
N ARG A 26 -2.86 26.18 -6.14
CA ARG A 26 -1.44 26.37 -6.45
C ARG A 26 -0.70 25.04 -6.47
N PHE A 27 -0.96 24.15 -5.51
CA PHE A 27 -0.36 22.81 -5.46
C PHE A 27 -0.69 22.00 -6.72
N ILE A 28 -1.97 21.95 -7.12
CA ILE A 28 -2.39 21.23 -8.34
C ILE A 28 -1.68 21.81 -9.57
N SER A 29 -1.60 23.14 -9.66
CA SER A 29 -0.91 23.82 -10.75
C SER A 29 0.57 23.46 -10.82
N LEU A 30 1.25 23.35 -9.67
CA LEU A 30 2.67 22.95 -9.62
C LEU A 30 2.86 21.50 -10.07
N ILE A 31 2.04 20.58 -9.56
CA ILE A 31 2.08 19.16 -9.94
C ILE A 31 1.78 18.92 -11.43
N GLN A 32 0.96 19.77 -12.04
CA GLN A 32 0.68 19.69 -13.49
C GLN A 32 1.81 20.27 -14.36
N ARG A 33 2.55 21.26 -13.84
CA ARG A 33 3.61 21.96 -14.60
C ARG A 33 4.96 21.25 -14.51
N GLU A 34 5.24 20.61 -13.40
CA GLU A 34 6.51 19.96 -13.14
C GLU A 34 6.33 18.44 -13.07
N PRO A 35 7.17 17.63 -13.74
CA PRO A 35 7.11 16.18 -13.60
C PRO A 35 7.45 15.82 -12.15
N PHE A 36 6.48 15.24 -11.45
CA PHE A 36 6.66 14.77 -10.09
C PHE A 36 7.55 13.51 -10.06
N ASP A 37 8.69 13.60 -9.39
CA ASP A 37 9.60 12.48 -9.21
C ASP A 37 9.08 11.54 -8.11
N TYR A 38 8.28 10.56 -8.51
CA TYR A 38 7.74 9.54 -7.61
C TYR A 38 8.85 8.78 -6.87
N THR A 39 9.99 8.54 -7.51
CA THR A 39 11.10 7.80 -6.90
C THR A 39 11.71 8.59 -5.74
N LYS A 40 11.97 9.89 -5.93
CA LYS A 40 12.46 10.77 -4.85
C LYS A 40 11.46 10.93 -3.72
N TRP A 41 10.19 11.13 -4.03
CA TRP A 41 9.15 11.23 -2.99
C TRP A 41 9.06 9.95 -2.18
N ARG A 42 9.15 8.78 -2.83
CA ARG A 42 9.05 7.49 -2.18
C ARG A 42 10.23 7.20 -1.24
N GLN A 43 11.43 7.63 -1.58
CA GLN A 43 12.61 7.46 -0.73
C GLN A 43 12.44 8.09 0.67
N GLY A 44 11.68 9.18 0.79
CA GLY A 44 11.39 9.81 2.08
C GLY A 44 10.25 9.16 2.88
N LEU A 45 9.58 8.15 2.32
CA LEU A 45 8.45 7.44 2.95
C LEU A 45 8.81 6.03 3.42
N ASP A 46 9.98 5.53 3.05
CA ASP A 46 10.41 4.23 3.53
C ASP A 46 10.71 4.36 5.02
N GLU A 47 10.09 3.47 5.81
CA GLU A 47 10.48 3.24 7.20
C GLU A 47 11.99 2.99 7.25
N ASP A 48 12.68 3.37 8.33
CA ASP A 48 14.12 3.15 8.60
C ASP A 48 14.53 1.65 8.65
N LEU A 49 13.91 0.80 7.85
CA LEU A 49 14.17 -0.61 7.75
C LEU A 49 15.27 -0.83 6.75
N SER A 50 16.32 -1.47 7.23
CA SER A 50 17.35 -2.03 6.36
C SER A 50 16.74 -3.02 5.36
N ILE A 51 17.39 -3.17 4.21
CA ILE A 51 17.05 -4.19 3.20
C ILE A 51 16.97 -5.59 3.83
N GLU A 52 17.81 -5.86 4.83
CA GLU A 52 17.80 -7.12 5.58
C GLU A 52 16.50 -7.32 6.36
N GLU A 53 15.99 -6.28 7.02
CA GLU A 53 14.72 -6.35 7.76
C GLU A 53 13.51 -6.50 6.83
N ILE A 54 13.52 -5.81 5.69
CA ILE A 54 12.50 -5.97 4.65
C ILE A 54 12.51 -7.43 4.15
N SER A 55 13.69 -7.98 3.87
CA SER A 55 13.86 -9.36 3.43
C SER A 55 13.39 -10.37 4.48
N LYS A 56 13.77 -10.17 5.76
CA LYS A 56 13.32 -11.01 6.88
C LYS A 56 11.79 -10.98 7.03
N ARG A 57 11.17 -9.80 6.96
CA ARG A 57 9.70 -9.64 7.03
C ARG A 57 9.02 -10.35 5.86
N ALA A 58 9.51 -10.17 4.64
CA ALA A 58 8.97 -10.87 3.46
C ALA A 58 9.06 -12.40 3.59
N MET A 59 10.21 -12.91 4.07
CA MET A 59 10.42 -14.34 4.30
C MET A 59 9.53 -14.88 5.42
N ALA A 60 9.30 -14.11 6.49
CA ALA A 60 8.37 -14.49 7.56
C ALA A 60 6.93 -14.62 7.05
N ILE A 61 6.47 -13.67 6.21
CA ILE A 61 5.14 -13.71 5.58
C ILE A 61 5.03 -14.96 4.68
N ARG A 62 6.03 -15.20 3.83
CA ARG A 62 6.06 -16.39 2.95
C ARG A 62 6.01 -17.70 3.73
N LYS A 63 6.80 -17.81 4.81
CA LYS A 63 6.83 -19.01 5.68
C LYS A 63 5.47 -19.23 6.36
N LYS A 64 4.86 -18.17 6.90
CA LYS A 64 3.53 -18.22 7.52
C LYS A 64 2.47 -18.72 6.53
N ASN A 65 2.46 -18.20 5.30
CA ASN A 65 1.54 -18.65 4.26
C ASN A 65 1.78 -20.12 3.87
N SER A 66 3.03 -20.56 3.76
CA SER A 66 3.34 -21.96 3.49
C SER A 66 2.86 -22.91 4.59
N ILE A 67 3.01 -22.51 5.86
CA ILE A 67 2.52 -23.30 7.01
C ILE A 67 0.99 -23.38 7.00
N LEU A 68 0.31 -22.25 6.75
CA LEU A 68 -1.16 -22.20 6.70
C LEU A 68 -1.72 -23.08 5.57
N VAL A 69 -1.12 -23.04 4.38
CA VAL A 69 -1.51 -23.89 3.26
C VAL A 69 -1.35 -25.37 3.59
N LYS A 70 -0.20 -25.75 4.20
CA LYS A 70 0.03 -27.13 4.64
C LYS A 70 -0.99 -27.57 5.70
N TYR A 71 -1.21 -26.75 6.73
CA TYR A 71 -2.17 -27.05 7.80
C TYR A 71 -3.59 -27.28 7.25
N ASN A 72 -4.06 -26.41 6.35
CA ASN A 72 -5.38 -26.53 5.73
C ASN A 72 -5.50 -27.79 4.86
N PHE A 73 -4.43 -28.14 4.13
CA PHE A 73 -4.38 -29.38 3.36
C PHE A 73 -4.49 -30.63 4.27
N TYR A 74 -3.67 -30.71 5.32
CA TYR A 74 -3.71 -31.85 6.25
C TYR A 74 -5.04 -31.97 6.99
N LYS A 75 -5.63 -30.84 7.40
CA LYS A 75 -6.94 -30.82 8.05
C LYS A 75 -8.06 -31.33 7.13
N GLY A 76 -8.02 -30.97 5.85
CA GLY A 76 -8.96 -31.49 4.84
C GLY A 76 -8.82 -33.01 4.64
N VAL A 77 -7.58 -33.51 4.52
CA VAL A 77 -7.32 -34.95 4.36
C VAL A 77 -7.76 -35.76 5.58
N LEU A 78 -7.57 -35.23 6.79
CA LEU A 78 -8.01 -35.89 8.03
C LEU A 78 -9.54 -35.90 8.17
N ALA A 79 -10.21 -34.81 7.78
CA ALA A 79 -11.67 -34.75 7.79
C ALA A 79 -12.32 -35.73 6.79
N SER A 80 -11.70 -35.96 5.64
CA SER A 80 -12.17 -36.92 4.63
C SER A 80 -11.92 -38.39 4.98
N ARG A 81 -11.13 -38.70 6.03
CA ARG A 81 -10.87 -40.06 6.50
C ARG A 81 -11.79 -40.49 7.66
N GLN A 82 -12.58 -39.58 8.22
CA GLN A 82 -13.52 -39.84 9.31
C GLN A 82 -14.98 -40.00 8.81
N LEU A 83 -15.19 -40.00 7.49
CA LEU A 83 -16.43 -40.38 6.80
C LEU A 83 -16.20 -41.68 6.04
#